data_AF-A0A4V6JH71-F1
#
_entry.id   AF-A0A4V6JH71-F1
#
_cell.length_a   1.000
_cell.length_b   1.000
_cell.length_c   1.000
_cell.angle_alpha   90.00
_cell.angle_beta   90.00
_cell.angle_gamma   90.00
#
_symmetry.space_group_name_H-M   'P 1'
#
loop_
_entity.id
_entity.type
_entity.pdbx_description
1 polymer ?
#
loop_
_entity_poly.entity_id
_entity_poly.type
_entity_poly.pdbx_seq_one_letter_code
_entity_poly.pdbx_strand_id
1 'polypeptide(L)'
;MQVHSPTELFDDIGEFLCKQGNEFGATTGRRRRTGWLDAVAVRRAVQINSLSGFCLTKLDVLDGLKEVKICVAYRMPDGREVTTTPLAADDWQGIEPIYETMPGWSETTFGVKERSGLPQAALNYIQRIEELTGVPIDIISTGPDRSETMILRDPFDA
;
A
#
# COMPACT_ATOMS: atom_id res chain seq x y z
N MET A 1 -12.85 22.65 -6.34
CA MET A 1 -13.40 21.50 -5.59
C MET A 1 -12.24 20.55 -5.32
N GLN A 2 -12.03 20.12 -4.08
CA GLN A 2 -10.84 19.34 -3.71
C GLN A 2 -11.06 17.87 -4.07
N VAL A 3 -10.23 17.32 -4.97
CA VAL A 3 -10.27 15.90 -5.30
C VAL A 3 -9.57 15.14 -4.18
N HIS A 4 -10.33 14.36 -3.42
CA HIS A 4 -9.79 13.47 -2.39
C HIS A 4 -9.28 12.18 -3.05
N SER A 5 -8.22 11.59 -2.47
CA SER A 5 -7.77 10.28 -2.95
C SER A 5 -8.83 9.24 -2.59
N PRO A 6 -9.19 8.28 -3.47
CA PRO A 6 -10.25 7.31 -3.17
C PRO A 6 -10.03 6.56 -1.86
N THR A 7 -8.77 6.21 -1.55
CA THR A 7 -8.41 5.47 -0.34
C THR A 7 -8.02 6.33 0.86
N GLU A 8 -8.22 7.66 0.79
CA GLU A 8 -7.89 8.58 1.88
C GLU A 8 -8.69 8.27 3.14
N LEU A 9 -8.01 8.24 4.28
CA LEU A 9 -8.60 7.96 5.59
C LEU A 9 -8.71 9.24 6.41
N PHE A 10 -9.88 9.43 7.01
CA PHE A 10 -10.21 10.57 7.87
C PHE A 10 -10.53 10.14 9.30
N ASP A 11 -10.18 8.90 9.65
CA ASP A 11 -10.43 8.28 10.95
C ASP A 11 -9.12 8.05 11.72
N ASP A 12 -9.25 7.41 12.89
CA ASP A 12 -8.13 7.09 13.78
C ASP A 12 -7.06 6.23 13.11
N ILE A 13 -7.42 5.44 12.09
CA ILE A 13 -6.46 4.64 11.33
C ILE A 13 -5.63 5.54 10.42
N GLY A 14 -6.25 6.51 9.75
CA GLY A 14 -5.51 7.54 9.00
C GLY A 14 -4.52 8.29 9.89
N GLU A 15 -4.92 8.62 11.12
CA GLU A 15 -4.04 9.24 12.12
C GLU A 15 -2.89 8.33 12.55
N PHE A 16 -3.20 7.06 12.82
CA PHE A 16 -2.22 6.04 13.16
C PHE A 16 -1.14 5.90 12.06
N LEU A 17 -1.55 5.71 10.80
CA LEU A 17 -0.64 5.56 9.67
C LEU A 17 0.25 6.79 9.50
N CYS A 18 -0.34 7.99 9.66
CA CYS A 18 0.40 9.23 9.53
C CYS A 18 1.47 9.37 10.61
N LYS A 19 1.14 9.02 11.86
CA LYS A 19 2.06 9.11 13.00
C LYS A 19 3.16 8.05 12.90
N GLN A 20 2.80 6.78 12.70
CA GLN A 20 3.77 5.68 12.62
C GLN A 20 4.70 5.82 11.42
N GLY A 21 4.16 6.24 10.26
CA GLY A 21 4.96 6.45 9.06
C GLY A 21 5.82 7.71 9.05
N ASN A 22 5.77 8.55 10.10
CA ASN A 22 6.39 9.88 10.15
C ASN A 22 6.03 10.72 8.90
N GLU A 23 4.76 10.73 8.53
CA GLU A 23 4.26 11.32 7.28
C GLU A 23 4.04 12.83 7.36
N PHE A 24 5.10 13.55 7.76
CA PHE A 24 5.15 15.01 7.84
C PHE A 24 6.21 15.56 6.90
N GLY A 25 5.90 16.68 6.23
CA GLY A 25 6.86 17.34 5.34
C GLY A 25 8.09 17.84 6.11
N ALA A 26 9.29 17.51 5.63
CA ALA A 26 10.55 17.79 6.33
C ALA A 26 10.81 19.28 6.63
N THR A 27 10.27 20.20 5.83
CA THR A 27 10.49 21.65 6.01
C THR A 27 9.32 22.34 6.70
N THR A 28 8.10 22.11 6.20
CA THR A 28 6.90 22.83 6.67
C THR A 28 6.17 22.12 7.80
N GLY A 29 6.52 20.87 8.09
CA GLY A 29 5.75 20.01 8.99
C GLY A 29 4.36 19.66 8.44
N ARG A 30 4.07 19.96 7.16
CA ARG A 30 2.74 19.71 6.59
C ARG A 30 2.45 18.21 6.61
N ARG A 31 1.37 17.85 7.31
CA ARG A 31 0.82 16.48 7.36
C ARG A 31 0.50 15.99 5.95
N ARG A 32 0.97 14.80 5.59
CA ARG A 32 0.56 14.12 4.35
C ARG A 32 -0.77 13.41 4.59
N ARG A 33 -1.56 13.28 3.53
CA ARG A 33 -2.81 12.52 3.53
C ARG A 33 -2.44 11.04 3.47
N THR A 34 -3.02 10.24 4.35
CA THR A 34 -2.77 8.80 4.45
C THR A 34 -4.01 8.03 4.02
N GLY A 35 -3.80 6.80 3.57
CA GLY A 35 -4.85 5.95 3.05
C GLY A 35 -4.37 4.52 2.93
N TRP A 36 -5.32 3.62 2.67
CA TRP A 36 -5.00 2.23 2.37
C TRP A 36 -4.31 2.10 1.01
N LEU A 37 -3.59 0.98 0.82
CA LEU A 37 -2.97 0.65 -0.45
C LEU A 37 -4.04 0.52 -1.53
N ASP A 38 -3.80 1.17 -2.66
CA ASP A 38 -4.71 1.19 -3.80
C ASP A 38 -4.19 0.32 -4.94
N ALA A 39 -4.67 -0.92 -5.03
CA ALA A 39 -4.24 -1.85 -6.07
C ALA A 39 -4.77 -1.47 -7.46
N VAL A 40 -5.88 -0.71 -7.55
CA VAL A 40 -6.38 -0.19 -8.85
C VAL A 40 -5.38 0.80 -9.43
N ALA A 41 -4.92 1.75 -8.62
CA ALA A 41 -3.89 2.71 -9.00
C ALA A 41 -2.53 2.02 -9.26
N VAL A 42 -2.13 1.06 -8.42
CA VAL A 42 -0.87 0.32 -8.61
C VAL A 42 -0.88 -0.50 -9.90
N ARG A 43 -1.97 -1.19 -10.25
CA ARG A 43 -2.08 -1.91 -11.54
C ARG A 43 -1.89 -0.98 -12.73
N ARG A 44 -2.40 0.26 -12.65
CA ARG A 44 -2.14 1.27 -13.70
C ARG A 44 -0.65 1.62 -13.77
N ALA A 45 0.02 1.78 -12.63
CA ALA A 45 1.47 2.02 -12.58
C ALA A 45 2.28 0.85 -13.16
N VAL A 46 1.87 -0.40 -12.90
CA VAL A 46 2.45 -1.60 -13.53
C VAL A 46 2.35 -1.52 -15.05
N GLN A 47 1.14 -1.26 -15.57
CA GLN A 47 0.88 -1.24 -17.01
C GLN A 47 1.71 -0.18 -17.74
N ILE A 48 1.80 1.04 -17.20
CA ILE A 48 2.48 2.15 -17.91
C ILE A 48 4.01 2.06 -17.84
N ASN A 49 4.57 1.38 -16.83
CA ASN A 49 6.02 1.28 -16.62
C ASN A 49 6.59 -0.10 -16.96
N SER A 50 5.76 -1.09 -17.28
CA SER A 50 6.18 -2.49 -17.49
C SER A 50 7.00 -3.03 -16.31
N LEU A 51 6.50 -2.83 -15.08
CA LEU A 51 7.22 -3.20 -13.87
C LEU A 51 7.49 -4.72 -13.82
N SER A 52 8.76 -5.07 -13.57
CA SER A 52 9.23 -6.46 -13.46
C SER A 52 9.31 -6.98 -12.02
N GLY A 53 9.24 -6.07 -11.04
CA GLY A 53 9.29 -6.36 -9.60
C GLY A 53 9.03 -5.10 -8.76
N PHE A 54 8.63 -5.31 -7.52
CA PHE A 54 8.40 -4.25 -6.54
C PHE A 54 9.41 -4.25 -5.41
N CYS A 55 9.64 -3.07 -4.86
CA CYS A 55 10.15 -2.89 -3.50
C CYS A 55 8.98 -2.45 -2.61
N LEU A 56 8.53 -3.29 -1.68
CA LEU A 56 7.52 -2.94 -0.70
C LEU A 56 8.19 -2.30 0.52
N THR A 57 7.88 -1.03 0.80
CA THR A 57 8.47 -0.28 1.90
C THR A 57 7.47 -0.01 3.01
N LYS A 58 7.97 0.27 4.21
CA LYS A 58 7.14 0.70 5.36
C LYS A 58 6.09 -0.33 5.77
N LEU A 59 6.41 -1.62 5.66
CA LEU A 59 5.53 -2.68 6.15
C LEU A 59 5.28 -2.56 7.66
N ASP A 60 6.31 -2.10 8.39
CA ASP A 60 6.33 -1.84 9.82
C ASP A 60 5.31 -0.80 10.29
N VAL A 61 4.89 0.10 9.40
CA VAL A 61 3.85 1.11 9.70
C VAL A 61 2.48 0.47 9.95
N LEU A 62 2.27 -0.76 9.48
CA LEU A 62 1.01 -1.49 9.65
C LEU A 62 0.98 -2.38 10.90
N ASP A 63 2.11 -2.51 11.62
CA ASP A 63 2.21 -3.34 12.81
C ASP A 63 1.17 -2.95 13.88
N GLY A 64 0.50 -3.92 14.48
CA GLY A 64 -0.48 -3.72 15.55
C GLY A 64 -1.90 -3.38 15.09
N LEU A 65 -2.13 -3.19 13.79
CA LEU A 65 -3.49 -3.09 13.25
C LEU A 65 -4.20 -4.43 13.36
N LYS A 66 -5.48 -4.42 13.77
CA LYS A 66 -6.31 -5.65 13.80
C LYS A 66 -6.63 -6.16 12.40
N GLU A 67 -6.84 -5.25 11.47
CA GLU A 67 -7.19 -5.53 10.09
C GLU A 67 -6.46 -4.54 9.19
N VAL A 68 -6.10 -4.99 7.99
CA VAL A 68 -5.55 -4.16 6.92
C VAL A 68 -6.47 -4.27 5.70
N LYS A 69 -6.50 -3.22 4.87
CA LYS A 69 -7.35 -3.17 3.68
C LYS A 69 -6.53 -2.85 2.43
N ILE A 70 -6.94 -3.45 1.31
CA ILE A 70 -6.42 -3.16 -0.03
C ILE A 70 -7.61 -2.77 -0.90
N CYS A 71 -7.55 -1.61 -1.56
CA CYS A 71 -8.57 -1.26 -2.55
C CYS A 71 -8.35 -2.08 -3.82
N VAL A 72 -9.33 -2.90 -4.18
CA VAL A 72 -9.23 -3.85 -5.31
C VAL A 72 -10.02 -3.40 -6.54
N ALA A 73 -11.04 -2.56 -6.33
CA ALA A 73 -11.89 -1.98 -7.35
C ALA A 73 -12.45 -0.63 -6.89
N TYR A 74 -13.01 0.13 -7.82
CA TYR A 74 -13.73 1.37 -7.57
C TYR A 74 -15.19 1.20 -7.92
N ARG A 75 -16.08 1.72 -7.09
CA ARG A 75 -17.48 1.96 -7.43
C ARG A 75 -17.64 3.38 -7.94
N MET A 76 -18.10 3.51 -9.17
CA MET A 76 -18.38 4.78 -9.82
C MET A 76 -19.69 5.38 -9.30
N PRO A 77 -19.93 6.70 -9.44
CA PRO A 77 -21.19 7.34 -9.03
C PRO A 77 -22.46 6.75 -9.67
N ASP A 78 -22.33 6.12 -10.85
CA ASP A 78 -23.41 5.42 -11.54
C ASP A 78 -23.63 3.96 -11.07
N GLY A 79 -22.89 3.54 -10.03
CA GLY A 79 -22.97 2.21 -9.44
C GLY A 79 -22.12 1.14 -10.13
N ARG A 80 -21.47 1.43 -11.27
CA ARG A 80 -20.58 0.47 -11.93
C ARG A 80 -19.32 0.21 -11.10
N GLU A 81 -18.91 -1.05 -11.04
CA GLU A 81 -17.64 -1.45 -10.44
C GLU A 81 -16.56 -1.61 -11.51
N VAL A 82 -15.43 -0.95 -11.32
CA VAL A 82 -14.32 -0.95 -12.28
C VAL A 82 -13.00 -1.29 -11.59
N THR A 83 -12.13 -1.99 -12.31
CA THR A 83 -10.79 -2.38 -11.82
C THR A 83 -9.66 -1.56 -12.45
N THR A 84 -10.02 -0.51 -13.20
CA THR A 84 -9.13 0.42 -13.90
C THR A 84 -9.36 1.85 -13.42
N THR A 85 -8.28 2.64 -13.36
CA THR A 85 -8.35 4.05 -13.00
C THR A 85 -9.07 4.89 -14.06
N PRO A 86 -9.86 5.91 -13.68
CA PRO A 86 -10.34 6.92 -14.62
C PRO A 86 -9.19 7.69 -15.29
N LEU A 87 -9.46 8.26 -16.48
CA LEU A 87 -8.46 8.98 -17.25
C LEU A 87 -8.42 10.48 -16.91
N ALA A 88 -9.58 11.13 -16.80
CA ALA A 88 -9.67 12.55 -16.50
C ALA A 88 -9.82 12.79 -14.99
N ALA A 89 -9.29 13.92 -14.50
CA ALA A 89 -9.37 14.29 -13.08
C ALA A 89 -10.80 14.43 -12.55
N ASP A 90 -11.72 14.93 -13.39
CA ASP A 90 -13.12 15.12 -13.02
C ASP A 90 -13.85 13.77 -12.80
N ASP A 91 -13.41 12.71 -13.48
CA ASP A 91 -14.00 11.37 -13.35
C ASP A 91 -13.65 10.69 -12.01
N TRP A 92 -12.72 11.24 -11.23
CA TRP A 92 -12.39 10.74 -9.89
C TRP A 92 -13.40 11.17 -8.83
N GLN A 93 -14.29 12.12 -9.14
CA GLN A 93 -15.26 12.64 -8.18
C GLN A 93 -16.33 11.60 -7.86
N GLY A 94 -16.59 11.40 -6.57
CA GLY A 94 -17.61 10.47 -6.09
C GLY A 94 -17.27 8.99 -6.27
N ILE A 95 -16.00 8.66 -6.55
CA ILE A 95 -15.54 7.27 -6.53
C ILE A 95 -15.47 6.76 -5.09
N GLU A 96 -16.01 5.57 -4.87
CA GLU A 96 -15.89 4.85 -3.61
C GLU A 96 -14.93 3.66 -3.77
N PRO A 97 -13.93 3.49 -2.89
CA PRO A 97 -13.06 2.33 -2.91
C PRO A 97 -13.82 1.07 -2.46
N ILE A 98 -13.64 -0.03 -3.19
CA ILE A 98 -14.06 -1.36 -2.78
C ILE A 98 -12.83 -2.07 -2.18
N TYR A 99 -12.93 -2.43 -0.91
CA TYR A 99 -11.83 -3.01 -0.15
C TYR A 99 -11.94 -4.53 -0.03
N GLU A 100 -10.79 -5.19 -0.14
CA GLU A 100 -10.58 -6.48 0.49
C GLU A 100 -10.02 -6.24 1.90
N THR A 101 -10.65 -6.83 2.92
CA THR A 101 -10.19 -6.77 4.31
C THR A 101 -9.44 -8.05 4.65
N MET A 102 -8.26 -7.90 5.24
CA MET A 102 -7.40 -9.00 5.65
C MET A 102 -7.07 -8.87 7.15
N PRO A 103 -6.78 -9.97 7.85
CA PRO A 103 -6.24 -9.90 9.20
C PRO A 103 -4.94 -9.09 9.23
N GLY A 104 -4.81 -8.20 10.20
CA GLY A 104 -3.54 -7.56 10.50
C GLY A 104 -2.66 -8.48 11.37
N TRP A 105 -1.61 -7.92 11.95
CA TRP A 105 -0.65 -8.65 12.78
C TRP A 105 -0.29 -7.86 14.03
N SER A 106 -0.06 -8.58 15.13
CA SER A 106 0.28 -7.99 16.44
C SER A 106 1.78 -7.97 16.70
N GLU A 107 2.49 -8.91 16.10
CA GLU A 107 3.95 -9.02 16.10
C GLU A 107 4.55 -7.91 15.25
N THR A 108 5.82 -7.59 15.48
CA THR A 108 6.47 -6.53 14.71
C THR A 108 7.12 -7.08 13.44
N THR A 109 6.99 -6.33 12.35
CA THR A 109 7.83 -6.49 11.16
C THR A 109 9.04 -5.56 11.21
N PHE A 110 9.04 -4.53 12.07
CA PHE A 110 10.13 -3.56 12.20
C PHE A 110 11.49 -4.22 12.40
N GLY A 111 12.44 -3.89 11.52
CA GLY A 111 13.81 -4.39 11.58
C GLY A 111 14.00 -5.86 11.23
N VAL A 112 12.96 -6.61 10.86
CA VAL A 112 13.07 -7.99 10.38
C VAL A 112 13.90 -8.03 9.10
N LYS A 113 14.91 -8.91 9.05
CA LYS A 113 15.88 -9.03 7.93
C LYS A 113 15.80 -10.36 7.17
N GLU A 114 14.94 -11.26 7.61
CA GLU A 114 14.73 -12.56 6.97
C GLU A 114 13.23 -12.80 6.76
N ARG A 115 12.84 -13.27 5.57
CA ARG A 115 11.42 -13.48 5.22
C ARG A 115 10.71 -14.43 6.17
N SER A 116 11.40 -15.46 6.65
CA SER A 116 10.90 -16.41 7.65
C SER A 116 10.59 -15.79 9.02
N GLY A 117 11.12 -14.59 9.30
CA GLY A 117 10.83 -13.83 10.51
C GLY A 117 9.57 -12.96 10.42
N LEU A 118 8.93 -12.86 9.24
CA LEU A 118 7.70 -12.08 9.10
C LEU A 118 6.48 -12.86 9.63
N PRO A 119 5.52 -12.17 10.27
CA PRO A 119 4.25 -12.78 10.66
C PRO A 119 3.48 -13.32 9.44
N GLN A 120 2.76 -14.42 9.61
CA GLN A 120 2.02 -15.04 8.50
C GLN A 120 1.00 -14.09 7.86
N ALA A 121 0.34 -13.24 8.65
CA ALA A 121 -0.60 -12.26 8.11
C ALA A 121 0.10 -11.19 7.25
N ALA A 122 1.31 -10.78 7.61
CA ALA A 122 2.13 -9.87 6.79
C ALA A 122 2.59 -10.55 5.49
N LEU A 123 3.00 -11.82 5.55
CA LEU A 123 3.33 -12.62 4.36
C LEU A 123 2.11 -12.77 3.42
N ASN A 124 0.92 -13.01 3.97
CA ASN A 124 -0.31 -13.09 3.19
C ASN A 124 -0.65 -11.75 2.54
N TYR A 125 -0.45 -10.63 3.25
CA TYR A 125 -0.64 -9.29 2.70
C TYR A 125 0.29 -9.01 1.52
N ILE A 126 1.58 -9.35 1.65
CA ILE A 126 2.57 -9.27 0.56
C ILE A 126 2.11 -10.12 -0.63
N GLN A 127 1.80 -11.39 -0.40
CA GLN A 127 1.34 -12.31 -1.44
C GLN A 127 0.09 -11.77 -2.15
N ARG A 128 -0.85 -11.19 -1.40
CA ARG A 128 -2.08 -10.67 -1.98
C ARG A 128 -1.83 -9.48 -2.90
N ILE A 129 -0.87 -8.63 -2.58
CA ILE A 129 -0.43 -7.55 -3.48
C ILE A 129 0.14 -8.12 -4.77
N GLU A 130 0.98 -9.15 -4.70
CA GLU A 130 1.55 -9.83 -5.87
C GLU A 130 0.44 -10.41 -6.75
N GLU A 131 -0.55 -11.10 -6.16
CA GLU A 131 -1.70 -11.65 -6.88
C GLU A 131 -2.55 -10.57 -7.57
N LEU A 132 -2.81 -9.45 -6.88
CA LEU A 132 -3.64 -8.36 -7.39
C LEU A 132 -2.98 -7.55 -8.50
N THR A 133 -1.64 -7.56 -8.56
CA THR A 133 -0.85 -6.77 -9.50
C THR A 133 -0.21 -7.60 -10.61
N GLY A 134 -0.03 -8.91 -10.38
CA GLY A 134 0.68 -9.81 -11.27
C GLY A 134 2.20 -9.60 -11.30
N VAL A 135 2.76 -8.86 -10.33
CA VAL A 135 4.18 -8.49 -10.27
C VAL A 135 4.76 -8.90 -8.92
N PRO A 136 5.93 -9.55 -8.87
CA PRO A 136 6.53 -10.01 -7.63
C PRO A 136 7.02 -8.85 -6.76
N ILE A 137 7.04 -9.06 -5.45
CA ILE A 137 7.71 -8.19 -4.48
C ILE A 137 9.10 -8.79 -4.22
N ASP A 138 10.09 -8.27 -4.92
CA ASP A 138 11.48 -8.76 -4.89
C ASP A 138 12.28 -8.17 -3.72
N ILE A 139 11.86 -7.02 -3.19
CA ILE A 139 12.53 -6.32 -2.09
C ILE A 139 11.49 -5.90 -1.06
N ILE A 140 11.80 -6.07 0.23
CA ILE A 140 10.93 -5.63 1.33
C ILE A 140 11.77 -4.80 2.31
N SER A 141 11.36 -3.57 2.58
CA SER A 141 11.95 -2.71 3.61
C SER A 141 11.02 -2.67 4.84
N THR A 142 11.61 -2.92 6.00
CA THR A 142 10.94 -3.03 7.30
C THR A 142 11.37 -1.96 8.28
N GLY A 143 12.00 -0.90 7.78
CA GLY A 143 12.47 0.20 8.62
C GLY A 143 13.29 1.20 7.81
N PRO A 144 13.65 2.34 8.42
CA PRO A 144 14.36 3.43 7.75
C PRO A 144 15.85 3.16 7.52
N ASP A 145 16.47 2.23 8.25
CA ASP A 145 17.89 1.91 8.07
C ASP A 145 18.11 1.05 6.83
N ARG A 146 19.22 1.28 6.12
CA ARG A 146 19.56 0.53 4.89
C ARG A 146 19.65 -0.99 5.13
N SER A 147 20.07 -1.39 6.34
CA SER A 147 20.19 -2.80 6.71
C SER A 147 18.85 -3.45 7.09
N GLU A 148 17.76 -2.68 7.19
CA GLU A 148 16.39 -3.13 7.44
C GLU A 148 15.68 -3.38 6.10
N THR A 149 16.34 -4.15 5.24
CA THR A 149 15.86 -4.48 3.89
C THR A 149 16.20 -5.92 3.54
N MET A 150 15.20 -6.66 3.08
CA MET A 150 15.30 -8.01 2.53
C MET A 150 15.34 -7.92 1.01
N ILE A 151 16.41 -8.45 0.40
CA ILE A 151 16.50 -8.63 -1.06
C ILE A 151 16.21 -10.11 -1.34
N LEU A 152 15.02 -10.39 -1.88
CA LEU A 152 14.59 -11.75 -2.24
C LEU A 152 15.07 -12.14 -3.64
N ARG A 153 15.09 -11.16 -4.55
CA ARG A 153 15.74 -11.23 -5.86
C ARG A 153 16.46 -9.93 -6.13
N ASP A 154 17.75 -9.99 -6.46
CA ASP A 154 18.50 -8.80 -6.85
C ASP A 154 18.07 -8.37 -8.27
N PRO A 155 17.64 -7.11 -8.49
CA PRO A 155 17.26 -6.63 -9.82
C PRO A 155 18.37 -6.71 -10.88
N PHE A 156 19.64 -6.81 -10.48
CA PHE A 156 20.77 -6.98 -11.41
C PHE A 156 21.05 -8.44 -11.80
N ASP A 157 20.44 -9.40 -11.10
CA ASP A 157 20.54 -10.84 -11.38
C ASP A 157 19.30 -11.40 -12.13
N ALA A 158 18.33 -10.53 -12.43
CA ALA A 158 17.00 -10.87 -12.95
C ALA A 158 16.91 -11.02 -14.47
#